data_AF-A0A4Y3TZQ0-F1
#
_entry.id   AF-A0A4Y3TZQ0-F1
#
_cell.length_a   1.000
_cell.length_b   1.000
_cell.length_c   1.000
_cell.angle_alpha   90.00
_cell.angle_beta   90.00
_cell.angle_gamma   90.00
#
_symmetry.space_group_name_H-M   'P 1'
#
loop_
_entity.id
_entity.type
_entity.pdbx_description
1 polymer ?
#
loop_
_entity_poly.entity_id
_entity_poly.type
_entity_poly.pdbx_seq_one_letter_code
_entity_poly.pdbx_strand_id
1 'polypeptide(L)' 'MSSKNRVTVNLSDEEAAQLAELAERLKVSKAWIGRHAICSLLERDQKGDQQISLPF' A
#
# COMPACT_ATOMS: atom_id res chain seq x y z
N MET A 1 10.46 -21.20 -8.24
CA MET A 1 9.40 -20.96 -7.22
C MET A 1 9.54 -19.53 -6.74
N SER A 2 8.63 -18.62 -7.10
CA SER A 2 8.66 -17.28 -6.50
C SER A 2 8.12 -17.40 -5.08
N SER A 3 8.97 -17.24 -4.08
CA SER A 3 8.55 -17.07 -2.69
C SER A 3 7.54 -15.91 -2.61
N LYS A 4 6.41 -16.14 -1.95
CA LYS A 4 5.42 -15.07 -1.69
C LYS A 4 5.94 -14.25 -0.50
N ASN A 5 6.58 -13.11 -0.79
CA ASN A 5 6.97 -12.16 0.25
C ASN A 5 5.70 -11.51 0.83
N ARG A 6 5.58 -11.47 2.16
CA ARG A 6 4.43 -10.88 2.87
C ARG A 6 4.89 -9.70 3.70
N VAL A 7 4.16 -8.59 3.59
CA VAL A 7 4.31 -7.40 4.43
C VAL A 7 3.08 -7.29 5.33
N THR A 8 3.29 -6.99 6.61
CA THR A 8 2.23 -6.67 7.57
C THR A 8 2.48 -5.24 8.03
N VAL A 9 1.43 -4.43 8.04
CA VAL A 9 1.48 -3.02 8.46
C VAL A 9 0.49 -2.83 9.60
N ASN A 10 0.93 -2.24 10.69
CA ASN A 10 0.05 -1.86 11.78
C ASN A 10 -0.69 -0.58 11.39
N LEU A 11 -2.00 -0.59 11.54
CA LEU A 11 -2.87 0.55 11.32
C LEU A 11 -3.57 0.86 12.65
N SER A 12 -3.84 2.14 12.88
CA SER A 12 -4.86 2.53 13.87
C SER A 12 -6.24 1.99 13.44
N ASP A 13 -7.16 1.91 14.40
CA ASP A 13 -8.54 1.48 14.11
C ASP A 13 -9.21 2.38 13.07
N GLU A 14 -8.91 3.68 13.09
CA GLU A 14 -9.41 4.65 12.12
C GLU A 14 -8.87 4.38 10.70
N GLU A 15 -7.54 4.20 10.55
CA GLU A 15 -6.95 3.88 9.25
C GLU A 15 -7.45 2.54 8.70
N ALA A 16 -7.64 1.54 9.57
CA ALA A 16 -8.19 0.25 9.18
C ALA A 16 -9.64 0.35 8.69
N ALA A 17 -10.46 1.18 9.34
CA ALA A 17 -11.84 1.45 8.94
C ALA A 17 -11.90 2.18 7.59
N GLN A 18 -11.09 3.23 7.41
CA GLN A 18 -11.00 3.97 6.15
C GLN A 18 -10.54 3.07 4.98
N LEU A 19 -9.56 2.20 5.21
CA LEU A 19 -9.10 1.23 4.21
C LEU A 19 -10.19 0.21 3.87
N ALA A 20 -11.00 -0.22 4.84
CA ALA A 20 -12.11 -1.12 4.61
C ALA A 20 -13.20 -0.45 3.76
N GLU A 21 -13.60 0.77 4.09
CA GLU A 21 -14.58 1.54 3.31
C GLU A 21 -14.10 1.76 1.86
N LEU A 22 -12.81 2.11 1.69
CA LEU A 22 -12.23 2.28 0.37
C LEU A 22 -12.27 0.99 -0.46
N ALA A 23 -11.97 -0.15 0.16
CA ALA A 23 -12.03 -1.46 -0.48
C ALA A 23 -13.45 -1.83 -0.93
N GLU A 24 -14.45 -1.58 -0.09
CA GLU A 24 -15.86 -1.80 -0.43
C GLU A 24 -16.32 -0.89 -1.56
N ARG A 25 -16.03 0.41 -1.47
CA ARG A 25 -16.39 1.40 -2.50
C ARG A 25 -15.80 1.07 -3.87
N LEU A 26 -14.56 0.61 -3.91
CA LEU A 26 -13.86 0.24 -5.14
C LEU A 26 -14.08 -1.22 -5.58
N LYS A 27 -14.79 -2.03 -4.78
CA LYS A 27 -15.03 -3.46 -5.02
C LYS A 27 -13.74 -4.28 -5.24
N VAL A 28 -12.70 -3.96 -4.47
CA VAL A 28 -11.40 -4.64 -4.50
C VAL A 28 -10.99 -5.09 -3.10
N SER A 29 -10.04 -6.02 -3.00
CA SER A 29 -9.55 -6.45 -1.68
C SER A 29 -8.58 -5.43 -1.07
N LYS A 30 -8.52 -5.37 0.27
CA LYS A 30 -7.51 -4.56 0.99
C LYS A 30 -6.08 -4.91 0.57
N ALA A 31 -5.81 -6.20 0.33
CA ALA A 31 -4.52 -6.67 -0.16
C ALA A 31 -4.19 -6.17 -1.57
N TRP A 32 -5.20 -6.06 -2.45
CA TRP A 32 -5.02 -5.46 -3.77
C TRP A 32 -4.65 -3.98 -3.67
N ILE A 33 -5.35 -3.22 -2.80
CA ILE A 33 -5.03 -1.80 -2.54
C ILE A 33 -3.60 -1.67 -2.02
N GLY A 34 -3.22 -2.45 -1.00
CA GLY A 34 -1.87 -2.42 -0.45
C GLY A 34 -0.81 -2.73 -1.50
N ARG A 35 -1.04 -3.74 -2.34
CA ARG A 35 -0.12 -4.08 -3.45
C ARG A 35 -0.03 -2.94 -4.47
N HIS A 36 -1.16 -2.35 -4.86
CA HIS A 36 -1.20 -1.25 -5.81
C HIS A 36 -0.46 -0.01 -5.29
N ALA A 37 -0.67 0.32 -4.00
CA ALA A 37 0.04 1.41 -3.33
C ALA A 37 1.56 1.18 -3.33
N ILE A 38 2.02 -0.03 -2.98
CA ILE A 38 3.44 -0.40 -3.00
C ILE A 38 4.02 -0.28 -4.42
N CYS A 39 3.35 -0.81 -5.45
CA CYS A 39 3.83 -0.69 -6.83
C CYS A 39 3.89 0.78 -7.28
N SER A 40 2.84 1.55 -7.00
CA SER A 40 2.79 2.97 -7.34
C SER A 40 3.91 3.76 -6.66
N LEU A 41 4.24 3.41 -5.42
CA LEU A 41 5.36 3.99 -4.67
C LEU A 41 6.70 3.73 -5.36
N LEU A 42 6.99 2.46 -5.66
CA LEU A 42 8.23 2.03 -6.28
C LEU A 42 8.40 2.61 -7.69
N GLU A 43 7.32 2.71 -8.46
CA GLU A 43 7.35 3.32 -9.79
C GLU A 43 7.68 4.82 -9.74
N ARG A 44 7.18 5.55 -8.73
CA ARG A 44 7.48 6.98 -8.56
C ARG A 44 8.92 7.22 -8.11
N ASP A 45 9.41 6.37 -7.21
CA ASP A 45 10.80 6.40 -6.74
C ASP A 45 11.78 6.17 -7.91
N GLN A 46 11.52 5.15 -8.75
CA GLN A 46 12.34 4.86 -9.93
C GLN A 46 12.38 5.98 -10.96
N LYS A 47 11.28 6.75 -11.10
CA LYS A 47 11.20 7.88 -12.03
C LYS A 47 11.87 9.15 -11.50
N GLY A 48 12.27 9.18 -10.23
CA GLY A 48 12.84 10.36 -9.59
C GLY A 48 11.81 11.46 -9.31
N ASP A 49 10.51 11.18 -9.44
CA ASP A 49 9.43 12.16 -9.28
C ASP A 49 9.15 12.50 -7.81
N GLN A 50 9.43 11.57 -6.89
CA GLN A 50 9.23 11.76 -5.46
C GLN A 50 10.29 10.98 -4.68
N GLN A 51 11.41 11.65 -4.34
CA GLN A 51 12.30 11.12 -3.31
C GLN A 51 11.59 11.25 -1.97
N ILE A 52 11.09 10.13 -1.45
CA ILE A 52 10.43 10.12 -0.16
C ILE A 52 11.53 10.22 0.89
N SER A 53 11.64 11.40 1.52
CA SER A 53 12.44 11.55 2.74
C SER A 53 11.78 10.71 3.82
N LEU A 54 12.27 9.49 4.00
CA LEU A 54 11.91 8.66 5.13
C LEU A 54 12.62 9.25 6.36
N PRO A 55 11.91 9.51 7.48
CA PRO A 55 12.57 9.84 8.73
C PRO A 55 13.36 8.60 9.18
N PHE A 56 14.68 8.74 9.28
CA PHE A 56 15.55 7.78 9.94
C PHE A 56 15.36 7.86 11.45
#